data_AF-A0A7S0LZ58-F1
#
_entry.id   AF-A0A7S0LZ58-F1
#
_cell.length_a   1.000
_cell.length_b   1.000
_cell.length_c   1.000
_cell.angle_alpha   90.00
_cell.angle_beta   90.00
_cell.angle_gamma   90.00
#
_symmetry.space_group_name_H-M   'P 1'
#
loop_
_entity.id
_entity.type
_entity.pdbx_description
1 polymer ?
#
loop_
_entity_poly.entity_id
_entity_poly.type
_entity_poly.pdbx_seq_one_letter_code
_entity_poly.pdbx_strand_id
1 'polypeptide(L)'
;ARSRSAHAAPDDKDPDSSPDAGGDGEAQAAGEADRPAGMVFVATTADAVRQQAAAALGESATYTRGPTERLRDGGAERQALMDAVLLSRCRSVVASVHSTLSYLAHGLSGVPPWVVTSASSKEEGWARASG
;
A
#
# COMPACT_ATOMS: atom_id res chain seq x y z
N ALA A 1 46.24 35.21 -48.67
CA ALA A 1 45.61 36.44 -49.20
C ALA A 1 44.75 37.08 -48.11
N ARG A 2 44.46 38.39 -48.19
CA ARG A 2 43.64 39.14 -47.22
C ARG A 2 42.19 39.26 -47.71
N SER A 3 41.24 39.26 -46.76
CA SER A 3 39.90 39.91 -46.74
C SER A 3 39.22 39.43 -45.43
N ARG A 4 38.78 40.22 -44.42
CA ARG A 4 37.98 41.49 -44.38
C ARG A 4 36.69 41.34 -45.22
N SER A 5 35.45 41.61 -44.80
CA SER A 5 34.82 42.35 -43.68
C SER A 5 33.33 41.95 -43.57
N ALA A 6 32.51 42.27 -42.55
CA ALA A 6 32.72 42.67 -41.15
C ALA A 6 31.34 42.81 -40.41
N HIS A 7 31.36 42.87 -39.06
CA HIS A 7 30.57 43.80 -38.22
C HIS A 7 29.03 43.92 -38.40
N ALA A 8 28.26 43.37 -37.45
CA ALA A 8 27.02 43.97 -36.94
C ALA A 8 26.56 43.30 -35.62
N ALA A 9 26.22 44.12 -34.62
CA ALA A 9 25.44 43.83 -33.42
C ALA A 9 25.01 45.19 -32.84
N PRO A 10 24.05 45.27 -31.89
CA PRO A 10 22.80 44.52 -31.75
C PRO A 10 21.57 45.47 -31.84
N ASP A 11 20.36 44.92 -32.03
CA ASP A 11 19.08 45.59 -31.74
C ASP A 11 18.22 44.55 -30.99
N ASP A 12 17.79 44.67 -29.74
CA ASP A 12 17.12 45.74 -28.96
C ASP A 12 15.57 45.61 -28.99
N LYS A 13 15.01 45.25 -27.82
CA LYS A 13 13.58 45.33 -27.38
C LYS A 13 12.50 44.48 -28.09
N ASP A 14 11.37 44.14 -27.46
CA ASP A 14 10.71 44.70 -26.25
C ASP A 14 10.26 43.61 -25.23
N PRO A 15 9.89 44.01 -23.98
CA PRO A 15 9.40 43.11 -22.93
C PRO A 15 7.87 42.94 -22.93
N ASP A 16 7.39 42.21 -21.93
CA ASP A 16 6.00 42.01 -21.51
C ASP A 16 5.18 40.91 -22.25
N SER A 17 5.03 39.78 -21.55
CA SER A 17 3.90 38.86 -21.64
C SER A 17 3.96 37.92 -20.44
N SER A 18 3.53 38.41 -19.28
CA SER A 18 3.18 37.53 -18.16
C SER A 18 1.76 37.01 -18.34
N PRO A 19 1.53 35.70 -18.53
CA PRO A 19 0.25 35.10 -18.18
C PRO A 19 0.26 34.78 -16.69
N ASP A 20 -0.57 35.51 -15.94
CA ASP A 20 -1.03 35.08 -14.63
C ASP A 20 -1.67 33.68 -14.76
N ALA A 21 -1.23 32.76 -13.90
CA ALA A 21 -1.75 31.41 -13.80
C ALA A 21 -1.91 31.02 -12.32
N GLY A 22 -2.52 31.92 -11.54
CA GLY A 22 -3.34 31.48 -10.42
C GLY A 22 -4.41 30.51 -10.95
N GLY A 23 -4.31 29.24 -10.56
CA GLY A 23 -5.13 28.16 -11.13
C GLY A 23 -5.01 26.85 -10.35
N ASP A 24 -5.81 26.75 -9.30
CA ASP A 24 -6.53 25.52 -8.93
C ASP A 24 -5.70 24.27 -8.61
N GLY A 25 -4.76 24.38 -7.68
CA GLY A 25 -4.07 23.24 -7.06
C GLY A 25 -4.96 22.37 -6.13
N GLU A 26 -6.29 22.45 -6.24
CA GLU A 26 -7.25 21.84 -5.30
C GLU A 26 -8.31 20.99 -6.03
N ALA A 27 -7.85 20.04 -6.85
CA ALA A 27 -8.71 19.12 -7.59
C ALA A 27 -8.29 17.64 -7.42
N GLN A 28 -7.92 17.21 -6.20
CA GLN A 28 -7.56 15.82 -5.94
C GLN A 28 -8.11 15.24 -4.61
N ALA A 29 -9.34 15.64 -4.25
CA ALA A 29 -10.10 15.08 -3.12
C ALA A 29 -11.53 14.62 -3.47
N ALA A 30 -11.96 14.74 -4.74
CA ALA A 30 -13.34 14.50 -5.19
C ALA A 30 -13.49 13.23 -6.04
N GLY A 31 -12.95 12.09 -5.58
CA GLY A 31 -12.99 10.82 -6.34
C GLY A 31 -12.81 9.53 -5.53
N GLU A 32 -12.95 9.59 -4.20
CA GLU A 32 -12.85 8.42 -3.30
C GLU A 32 -14.23 7.85 -2.94
N ALA A 33 -15.27 8.70 -2.93
CA ALA A 33 -16.59 8.40 -2.35
C ALA A 33 -17.53 7.53 -3.20
N ASP A 34 -17.21 7.29 -4.49
CA ASP A 34 -18.02 6.47 -5.41
C ASP A 34 -17.22 5.28 -5.98
N ARG A 35 -16.20 4.81 -5.26
CA ARG A 35 -15.60 3.51 -5.60
C ARG A 35 -16.54 2.40 -5.14
N PRO A 36 -16.82 1.38 -5.98
CA PRO A 36 -17.57 0.21 -5.54
C PRO A 36 -16.87 -0.40 -4.33
N ALA A 37 -17.66 -0.81 -3.32
CA ALA A 37 -17.16 -1.31 -2.04
C ALA A 37 -16.04 -2.35 -2.27
N GLY A 38 -14.83 -1.99 -1.89
CA GLY A 38 -13.64 -2.78 -2.20
C GLY A 38 -13.68 -4.12 -1.48
N MET A 39 -13.64 -5.22 -2.22
CA MET A 39 -13.52 -6.55 -1.63
C MET A 39 -12.19 -6.68 -0.88
N VAL A 40 -12.26 -7.00 0.41
CA VAL A 40 -11.10 -7.19 1.29
C VAL A 40 -10.85 -8.69 1.45
N PHE A 41 -9.68 -9.15 1.02
CA PHE A 41 -9.24 -10.52 1.29
C PHE A 41 -8.47 -10.57 2.61
N VAL A 42 -8.85 -11.49 3.51
CA VAL A 42 -8.24 -11.62 4.85
C VAL A 42 -7.66 -13.01 5.05
N ALA A 43 -6.34 -13.12 4.88
CA ALA A 43 -5.57 -14.32 5.19
C ALA A 43 -5.13 -14.29 6.67
N THR A 44 -5.77 -15.07 7.53
CA THR A 44 -5.40 -15.20 8.95
C THR A 44 -5.75 -16.57 9.53
N THR A 45 -4.85 -17.11 10.35
CA THR A 45 -5.10 -18.27 11.21
C THR A 45 -5.68 -17.89 12.58
N ALA A 46 -5.64 -16.60 12.95
CA ALA A 46 -6.10 -16.11 14.25
C ALA A 46 -7.59 -15.75 14.20
N ASP A 47 -8.42 -16.53 14.91
CA ASP A 47 -9.88 -16.36 14.86
C ASP A 47 -10.39 -15.07 15.47
N ALA A 48 -9.69 -14.50 16.46
CA ALA A 48 -10.02 -13.18 16.98
C ALA A 48 -9.94 -12.10 15.87
N VAL A 49 -8.90 -12.15 15.02
CA VAL A 49 -8.74 -11.24 13.88
C VAL A 49 -9.82 -11.49 12.83
N ARG A 50 -10.16 -12.77 12.56
CA ARG A 50 -11.24 -13.15 11.64
C ARG A 50 -12.61 -12.63 12.10
N GLN A 51 -12.92 -12.77 13.39
CA GLN A 51 -14.16 -12.29 14.00
C GLN A 51 -14.25 -10.75 13.97
N GLN A 52 -13.16 -10.06 14.31
CA GLN A 52 -13.06 -8.60 14.23
C GLN A 52 -13.22 -8.09 12.80
N ALA A 53 -12.55 -8.72 11.82
CA ALA A 53 -12.67 -8.37 10.42
C ALA A 53 -14.10 -8.61 9.89
N ALA A 54 -14.74 -9.73 10.25
CA ALA A 54 -16.12 -10.00 9.86
C ALA A 54 -17.11 -8.99 10.46
N ALA A 55 -16.92 -8.60 11.72
CA ALA A 55 -17.74 -7.58 12.37
C ALA A 55 -17.54 -6.17 11.78
N ALA A 56 -16.34 -5.83 11.33
CA ALA A 56 -16.01 -4.51 10.78
C ALA A 56 -16.32 -4.36 9.29
N LEU A 57 -16.22 -5.44 8.50
CA LEU A 57 -16.29 -5.40 7.03
C LEU A 57 -17.51 -6.10 6.44
N GLY A 58 -18.22 -6.92 7.22
CA GLY A 58 -19.41 -7.66 6.79
C GLY A 58 -19.16 -8.46 5.50
N GLU A 59 -20.06 -8.30 4.53
CA GLU A 59 -20.00 -8.98 3.22
C GLU A 59 -18.83 -8.54 2.34
N SER A 60 -18.15 -7.43 2.65
CA SER A 60 -16.97 -7.00 1.89
C SER A 60 -15.73 -7.85 2.18
N ALA A 61 -15.74 -8.64 3.27
CA ALA A 61 -14.62 -9.47 3.68
C ALA A 61 -14.72 -10.90 3.12
N THR A 62 -13.70 -11.34 2.38
CA THR A 62 -13.57 -12.70 1.85
C THR A 62 -12.44 -13.45 2.54
N TYR A 63 -12.68 -14.73 2.85
CA TYR A 63 -11.75 -15.60 3.56
C TYR A 63 -11.58 -16.94 2.83
N THR A 64 -10.36 -17.47 2.83
CA THR A 64 -10.02 -18.80 2.34
C THR A 64 -10.35 -19.89 3.37
N ARG A 65 -11.64 -20.15 3.55
CA ARG A 65 -12.20 -21.15 4.49
C ARG A 65 -11.83 -20.93 5.97
N GLY A 66 -12.44 -21.76 6.83
CA GLY A 66 -12.37 -21.63 8.28
C GLY A 66 -11.02 -22.04 8.89
N PRO A 67 -10.81 -21.74 10.19
CA PRO A 67 -9.63 -22.18 10.91
C PRO A 67 -9.60 -23.70 10.99
N THR A 68 -8.48 -24.31 10.63
CA THR A 68 -8.08 -25.62 11.17
C THR A 68 -9.18 -26.69 11.20
N GLU A 69 -9.84 -26.97 10.07
CA GLU A 69 -9.74 -28.37 9.66
C GLU A 69 -8.25 -28.63 9.58
N ARG A 70 -7.73 -29.44 10.51
CA ARG A 70 -6.33 -29.86 10.48
C ARG A 70 -6.18 -30.67 9.21
N LEU A 71 -5.79 -29.99 8.13
CA LEU A 71 -5.55 -30.54 6.82
C LEU A 71 -4.35 -31.48 6.93
N ARG A 72 -4.65 -32.70 7.39
CA ARG A 72 -3.73 -33.83 7.33
C ARG A 72 -3.27 -33.93 5.88
N ASP A 73 -1.99 -34.22 5.72
CA ASP A 73 -1.37 -34.51 4.43
C ASP A 73 -1.36 -33.30 3.45
N GLY A 74 -0.62 -32.25 3.82
CA GLY A 74 -0.16 -31.20 2.89
C GLY A 74 -1.17 -30.12 2.50
N GLY A 75 -2.38 -30.14 3.07
CA GLY A 75 -3.42 -29.17 2.72
C GLY A 75 -3.24 -27.80 3.39
N ALA A 76 -2.55 -27.72 4.53
CA ALA A 76 -2.26 -26.44 5.20
C ALA A 76 -1.27 -25.59 4.36
N GLU A 77 -0.26 -26.24 3.79
CA GLU A 77 0.72 -25.67 2.87
C GLU A 77 0.06 -25.25 1.55
N ARG A 78 -0.86 -26.09 1.03
CA ARG A 78 -1.69 -25.73 -0.14
C ARG A 78 -2.55 -24.50 0.15
N GLN A 79 -3.14 -24.40 1.33
CA GLN A 79 -3.96 -23.25 1.71
C GLN A 79 -3.11 -21.99 1.83
N ALA A 80 -1.96 -22.05 2.51
CA ALA A 80 -1.03 -20.93 2.60
C ALA A 80 -0.54 -20.46 1.20
N LEU A 81 -0.31 -21.39 0.27
CA LEU A 81 0.03 -21.05 -1.12
C LEU A 81 -1.14 -20.34 -1.84
N MET A 82 -2.37 -20.81 -1.67
CA MET A 82 -3.56 -20.15 -2.23
C MET A 82 -3.76 -18.75 -1.63
N ASP A 83 -3.58 -18.59 -0.32
CA ASP A 83 -3.66 -17.31 0.37
C ASP A 83 -2.62 -16.32 -0.17
N ALA A 84 -1.37 -16.76 -0.35
CA ALA A 84 -0.31 -15.91 -0.90
C ALA A 84 -0.56 -15.52 -2.37
N VAL A 85 -1.10 -16.43 -3.19
CA VAL A 85 -1.50 -16.12 -4.58
C VAL A 85 -2.68 -15.16 -4.63
N LEU A 86 -3.67 -15.29 -3.73
CA LEU A 86 -4.80 -14.35 -3.66
C LEU A 86 -4.35 -12.97 -3.18
N LEU A 87 -3.51 -12.90 -2.14
CA LEU A 87 -2.86 -11.66 -1.71
C LEU A 87 -2.06 -11.00 -2.85
N SER A 88 -1.38 -11.79 -3.68
CA SER A 88 -0.63 -11.25 -4.84
C SER A 88 -1.51 -10.72 -5.97
N ARG A 89 -2.84 -10.89 -5.89
CA ARG A 89 -3.82 -10.28 -6.83
C ARG A 89 -4.54 -9.07 -6.22
N CYS A 90 -4.31 -8.76 -4.96
CA CYS A 90 -4.84 -7.54 -4.34
C CYS A 90 -4.10 -6.30 -4.89
N ARG A 91 -4.86 -5.22 -5.16
CA ARG A 91 -4.30 -3.91 -5.56
C ARG A 91 -3.40 -3.29 -4.49
N SER A 92 -3.73 -3.55 -3.23
CA SER A 92 -3.02 -3.10 -2.03
C SER A 92 -2.98 -4.25 -1.04
N VAL A 93 -1.85 -4.42 -0.33
CA VAL A 93 -1.68 -5.46 0.69
C VAL A 93 -1.35 -4.80 2.03
N VAL A 94 -2.02 -5.25 3.09
CA VAL A 94 -1.64 -4.95 4.48
C VAL A 94 -1.00 -6.21 5.06
N ALA A 95 0.19 -6.07 5.65
CA ALA A 95 1.03 -7.17 6.09
C ALA A 95 1.45 -6.99 7.56
N SER A 96 1.66 -8.08 8.30
CA SER A 96 2.35 -8.00 9.59
C SER A 96 3.87 -8.08 9.39
N VAL A 97 4.63 -7.32 10.19
CA VAL A 97 6.09 -7.14 10.07
C VAL A 97 6.93 -8.42 10.10
N HIS A 98 6.39 -9.54 10.59
CA HIS A 98 7.10 -10.83 10.70
C HIS A 98 6.48 -11.94 9.82
N SER A 99 5.62 -11.61 8.86
CA SER A 99 4.94 -12.58 7.99
C SER A 99 5.76 -12.94 6.73
N THR A 100 6.29 -14.16 6.69
CA THR A 100 6.92 -14.73 5.48
C THR A 100 5.94 -14.91 4.32
N LEU A 101 4.67 -15.21 4.63
CA LEU A 101 3.56 -15.25 3.66
C LEU A 101 3.43 -13.91 2.92
N SER A 102 3.53 -12.80 3.65
CA SER A 102 3.39 -11.45 3.09
C SER A 102 4.59 -11.04 2.23
N TYR A 103 5.81 -11.46 2.59
CA TYR A 103 6.97 -11.29 1.70
C TYR A 103 6.83 -12.09 0.40
N LEU A 104 6.27 -13.30 0.44
CA LEU A 104 6.01 -14.10 -0.75
C LEU A 104 4.93 -13.46 -1.64
N ALA A 105 3.82 -12.98 -1.07
CA ALA A 105 2.79 -12.25 -1.81
C ALA A 105 3.32 -10.93 -2.43
N HIS A 106 4.20 -10.21 -1.73
CA HIS A 106 4.89 -9.04 -2.27
C HIS A 106 5.78 -9.41 -3.46
N GLY A 107 6.62 -10.44 -3.33
CA GLY A 107 7.49 -10.91 -4.41
C GLY A 107 6.74 -11.40 -5.66
N LEU A 108 5.52 -11.91 -5.49
CA LEU A 108 4.65 -12.32 -6.61
C LEU A 108 3.87 -11.16 -7.28
N SER A 109 3.66 -10.04 -6.59
CA SER A 109 2.83 -8.92 -7.08
C SER A 109 3.61 -7.68 -7.48
N GLY A 110 4.80 -7.47 -6.91
CA GLY A 110 5.53 -6.19 -6.97
C GLY A 110 4.86 -5.05 -6.20
N VAL A 111 3.73 -5.27 -5.54
CA VAL A 111 2.98 -4.25 -4.78
C VAL A 111 3.61 -4.07 -3.40
N PRO A 112 4.09 -2.88 -3.02
CA PRO A 112 4.67 -2.65 -1.70
C PRO A 112 3.59 -2.80 -0.61
N PRO A 113 3.81 -3.60 0.44
CA PRO A 113 2.82 -3.81 1.50
C PRO A 113 2.84 -2.66 2.52
N TRP A 114 1.67 -2.33 3.05
CA TRP A 114 1.55 -1.53 4.28
C TRP A 114 1.83 -2.41 5.48
N VAL A 115 2.89 -2.12 6.24
CA VAL A 115 3.36 -2.98 7.33
C VAL A 115 2.77 -2.54 8.67
N VAL A 116 1.96 -3.41 9.27
CA VAL A 116 1.53 -3.33 10.67
C VAL A 116 2.66 -3.88 11.54
N THR A 117 3.24 -3.00 12.35
CA THR A 117 4.16 -3.37 13.42
C THR A 117 3.38 -3.80 14.65
N SER A 118 3.88 -4.79 15.40
CA SER A 118 3.41 -5.00 16.76
C SER A 118 3.90 -3.84 17.63
N ALA A 119 3.00 -3.27 18.44
CA ALA A 119 3.42 -2.42 19.54
C ALA A 119 4.22 -3.29 20.52
N SER A 120 5.55 -3.11 20.53
CA SER A 120 6.39 -3.68 21.59
C SER A 120 5.93 -3.08 22.91
N SER A 121 5.45 -3.90 23.85
CA SER A 121 5.25 -3.46 25.24
C SER A 121 6.62 -3.13 25.84
N LYS A 122 7.01 -1.86 25.71
CA LYS A 122 8.25 -1.30 26.25
C LYS A 122 7.97 -0.24 27.33
N GLU A 123 6.75 -0.22 27.88
CA GLU A 123 6.36 0.69 28.97
C GLU A 123 6.16 -0.03 30.32
N GLU A 124 5.84 -1.32 30.34
CA GLU A 124 5.61 -2.06 31.60
C GLU A 124 6.90 -2.41 32.38
N GLY A 125 8.08 -2.19 31.78
CA GLY A 125 9.38 -2.44 32.40
C GLY A 125 9.91 -1.28 33.25
N TRP A 126 9.59 -0.03 32.89
CA TRP A 126 10.10 1.16 33.61
C TRP A 126 9.33 1.41 34.90
N ALA A 127 7.99 1.29 34.86
CA ALA A 127 7.12 1.58 36.00
C ALA A 127 7.31 0.67 37.23
N ARG A 128 8.00 -0.48 37.09
CA ARG A 128 8.37 -1.37 38.21
C ARG A 128 9.80 -1.17 38.74
N ALA A 129 10.63 -0.35 38.09
CA ALA A 129 12.02 -0.12 38.48
C ALA A 129 12.21 1.16 39.34
N SER A 130 11.13 1.90 39.60
CA SER A 130 11.14 3.20 40.29
C SER A 130 10.13 3.28 41.44
N GLY A 131 9.87 2.15 42.12
CA GLY A 131 8.99 2.01 43.29
C GLY A 131 9.66 1.22 44.40
#